data_AF-A0A9D1GY42-F1
#
_entry.id   AF-A0A9D1GY42-F1
#
_cell.length_a   1.000
_cell.length_b   1.000
_cell.length_c   1.000
_cell.angle_alpha   90.00
_cell.angle_beta   90.00
_cell.angle_gamma   90.00
#
_symmetry.space_group_name_H-M   'P 1'
#
loop_
_entity.id
_entity.type
_entity.pdbx_description
1 polymer ?
#
loop_
_entity_poly.entity_id
_entity_poly.type
_entity_poly.pdbx_seq_one_letter_code
_entity_poly.pdbx_strand_id
1 'polypeptide(L)'
;PVSIHTSAFAEWWDPSGPIPLAGATTIDVTIDDRNDAFDLLTGAEKAGATIIAQFRDMPWGQAYAIFADPDGYRWGVKTPTSGE
;
A
#
# COMPACT_ATOMS: atom_id res chain seq x y z
N PRO A 1 -12.11 -3.51 -2.97
CA PRO A 1 -12.53 -3.49 -1.53
C PRO A 1 -11.65 -2.54 -0.70
N VAL A 2 -12.09 -2.06 0.48
CA VAL A 2 -11.30 -1.16 1.35
C VAL A 2 -11.10 -1.76 2.74
N SER A 3 -9.89 -1.66 3.29
CA SER A 3 -9.57 -1.95 4.69
C SER A 3 -8.95 -0.72 5.35
N ILE A 4 -9.17 -0.58 6.65
CA ILE A 4 -8.72 0.58 7.43
C ILE A 4 -7.97 0.08 8.66
N HIS A 5 -6.76 0.60 8.87
CA HIS A 5 -5.87 0.21 9.96
C HIS A 5 -5.41 1.44 10.77
N THR A 6 -5.21 1.25 12.07
CA THR A 6 -4.56 2.27 12.91
C THR A 6 -3.09 2.42 12.53
N SER A 7 -2.49 3.60 12.79
CA SER A 7 -1.05 3.81 12.58
C SER A 7 -0.19 2.77 13.31
N ALA A 8 -0.59 2.40 14.54
CA ALA A 8 0.11 1.39 15.34
C ALA A 8 0.08 -0.01 14.70
N PHE A 9 -1.05 -0.41 14.12
CA PHE A 9 -1.13 -1.68 13.40
C PHE A 9 -0.27 -1.64 12.13
N ALA A 10 -0.33 -0.54 11.37
CA ALA A 10 0.43 -0.39 10.13
C ALA A 10 1.94 -0.41 10.37
N GLU A 11 2.42 0.21 11.45
CA GLU A 11 3.84 0.19 11.86
C GLU A 11 4.29 -1.21 12.30
N TRP A 12 3.47 -1.91 13.08
CA TRP A 12 3.77 -3.28 13.50
C TRP A 12 3.79 -4.25 12.31
N TRP A 13 2.86 -4.08 11.36
CA TRP A 13 2.72 -4.90 10.18
C TRP A 13 3.87 -4.72 9.19
N ASP A 14 4.20 -3.47 8.87
CA ASP A 14 5.30 -3.11 7.98
C ASP A 14 6.22 -2.07 8.64
N PRO A 15 7.35 -2.52 9.22
CA PRO A 15 8.32 -1.62 9.84
C PRO A 15 9.24 -0.93 8.82
N SER A 16 9.08 -1.20 7.51
CA SER A 16 9.80 -0.44 6.49
C SER A 16 9.35 1.02 6.54
N GLY A 17 10.30 1.96 6.60
CA GLY A 17 10.02 3.39 6.89
C GLY A 17 9.18 4.10 5.83
N PRO A 18 8.88 5.41 5.94
CA PRO A 18 8.85 6.22 7.16
C PRO A 18 7.65 5.86 8.04
N ILE A 19 7.82 5.93 9.36
CA ILE A 19 6.79 5.58 10.35
C ILE A 19 5.46 6.29 10.00
N PRO A 20 4.31 5.57 10.01
CA PRO A 20 3.02 6.20 9.78
C PRO A 20 2.78 7.35 10.76
N LEU A 21 2.18 8.45 10.31
CA LEU A 21 1.91 9.61 11.15
C LEU A 21 1.12 9.20 12.42
N ALA A 22 1.56 9.70 13.57
CA ALA A 22 0.93 9.37 14.85
C ALA A 22 -0.54 9.84 14.87
N GLY A 23 -1.46 8.94 15.22
CA GLY A 23 -2.90 9.21 15.21
C GLY A 23 -3.54 9.19 13.82
N ALA A 24 -2.77 8.98 12.75
CA ALA A 24 -3.31 8.78 11.41
C ALA A 24 -3.85 7.37 11.20
N THR A 25 -4.49 7.19 10.05
CA THR A 25 -5.08 5.94 9.61
C THR A 25 -4.44 5.53 8.28
N THR A 26 -4.22 4.24 8.10
CA THR A 26 -3.78 3.66 6.82
C THR A 26 -5.00 3.08 6.11
N ILE A 27 -5.11 3.39 4.82
CA ILE A 27 -6.18 2.87 3.95
C ILE A 27 -5.55 1.86 2.99
N ASP A 28 -6.09 0.65 2.97
CA ASP A 28 -5.72 -0.34 1.97
C ASP A 28 -6.84 -0.49 0.94
N VAL A 29 -6.50 -0.36 -0.33
CA VAL A 29 -7.41 -0.60 -1.45
C VAL A 29 -7.05 -1.91 -2.14
N THR A 30 -8.06 -2.73 -2.41
CA THR A 30 -7.94 -3.92 -3.25
C THR A 30 -8.41 -3.60 -4.65
N ILE A 31 -7.52 -3.79 -5.61
CA ILE A 31 -7.74 -3.69 -7.06
C ILE A 31 -7.60 -5.09 -7.63
N ASP A 32 -8.62 -5.59 -8.32
CA ASP A 32 -8.65 -6.98 -8.78
C ASP A 32 -7.81 -7.18 -10.04
N ASP A 33 -7.79 -6.20 -10.94
CA ASP A 33 -6.91 -6.21 -12.10
C ASP A 33 -5.49 -5.78 -11.69
N ARG A 34 -4.51 -6.64 -12.01
CA ARG A 34 -3.12 -6.40 -11.64
C ARG A 34 -2.55 -5.20 -12.37
N ASN A 35 -2.84 -5.02 -13.66
CA ASN A 35 -2.31 -3.88 -14.41
C ASN A 35 -2.85 -2.56 -13.84
N ASP A 36 -4.13 -2.51 -13.51
CA ASP A 36 -4.72 -1.33 -12.85
C ASP A 36 -4.04 -1.03 -11.51
N ALA A 37 -3.66 -2.06 -10.74
CA ALA A 37 -2.93 -1.89 -9.48
C ALA A 37 -1.51 -1.31 -9.69
N PHE A 38 -0.79 -1.77 -10.72
CA PHE A 38 0.52 -1.24 -11.10
C PHE A 38 0.44 0.19 -11.67
N ASP A 39 -0.59 0.46 -12.46
CA ASP A 39 -0.87 1.79 -13.01
C ASP A 39 -1.22 2.78 -11.90
N LEU A 40 -1.97 2.35 -10.89
CA LEU A 40 -2.25 3.15 -9.70
C LEU A 40 -0.97 3.51 -8.94
N LEU A 41 -0.09 2.53 -8.69
CA LEU A 41 1.17 2.78 -7.97
C LEU A 41 2.08 3.73 -8.77
N THR A 42 2.20 3.49 -10.08
CA THR A 42 2.95 4.36 -11.01
C THR A 42 2.36 5.76 -11.09
N GLY A 43 1.03 5.87 -11.11
CA GLY A 43 0.30 7.12 -11.12
C GLY A 43 0.50 7.92 -9.84
N ALA A 44 0.49 7.24 -8.69
CA ALA A 44 0.76 7.86 -7.39
C ALA A 44 2.17 8.45 -7.35
N GLU A 45 3.19 7.70 -7.77
CA GLU A 45 4.58 8.19 -7.84
C GLU A 45 4.70 9.43 -8.73
N LYS A 46 4.09 9.40 -9.93
CA LYS A 46 4.06 10.56 -10.85
C LYS A 46 3.34 11.76 -10.26
N ALA A 47 2.37 11.55 -9.38
CA ALA A 47 1.64 12.60 -8.67
C ALA A 47 2.40 13.14 -7.43
N GLY A 48 3.59 12.63 -7.13
CA GLY A 48 4.43 13.06 -6.02
C GLY A 48 4.33 12.21 -4.76
N ALA A 49 3.66 11.06 -4.82
CA ALA A 49 3.70 10.09 -3.73
C ALA A 49 5.11 9.51 -3.56
N THR A 50 5.46 9.16 -2.33
CA THR A 50 6.68 8.42 -2.02
C THR A 50 6.37 6.93 -1.98
N ILE A 51 7.00 6.15 -2.87
CA ILE A 51 6.87 4.69 -2.82
C ILE A 51 7.68 4.13 -1.66
N ILE A 52 6.98 3.48 -0.72
CA ILE A 52 7.55 2.87 0.49
C ILE A 52 7.93 1.42 0.22
N ALA A 53 7.00 0.67 -0.37
CA ALA A 53 7.19 -0.72 -0.73
C ALA A 53 6.62 -1.00 -2.12
N GLN A 54 7.46 -1.59 -2.98
CA GLN A 54 7.02 -2.13 -4.27
C GLN A 54 6.13 -3.36 -4.05
N PHE A 55 5.35 -3.74 -5.06
CA PHE A 55 4.53 -4.95 -5.00
C PHE A 55 5.40 -6.18 -4.67
N ARG A 56 5.01 -6.88 -3.61
CA ARG A 56 5.56 -8.18 -3.23
C ARG A 56 4.42 -9.15 -2.98
N ASP A 57 4.58 -10.38 -3.46
CA ASP A 57 3.62 -11.44 -3.17
C ASP A 57 3.63 -11.78 -1.67
N MET A 58 2.45 -11.96 -1.11
CA MET A 58 2.20 -12.26 0.29
C MET A 58 1.65 -13.68 0.44
N PRO A 59 1.88 -14.35 1.58
CA PRO A 59 1.53 -15.76 1.78
C PRO A 59 0.02 -16.07 1.77
N TRP A 60 -0.86 -15.07 1.72
CA TRP A 60 -2.32 -15.23 1.66
C TRP A 60 -2.91 -14.97 0.25
N GLY A 61 -2.11 -15.12 -0.81
CA GLY A 61 -2.59 -15.07 -2.20
C GLY A 61 -2.87 -13.67 -2.75
N GLN A 62 -2.29 -12.63 -2.12
CA GLN A 62 -2.31 -11.26 -2.64
C GLN A 62 -0.88 -10.72 -2.78
N ALA A 63 -0.64 -9.82 -3.73
CA ALA A 63 0.51 -8.93 -3.72
C ALA A 63 0.15 -7.61 -3.02
N TYR A 64 1.14 -7.01 -2.36
CA TYR A 64 0.95 -5.78 -1.59
C TYR A 64 2.05 -4.76 -1.87
N ALA A 65 1.65 -3.50 -2.08
CA ALA A 65 2.52 -2.34 -2.20
C ALA A 65 2.09 -1.24 -1.22
N ILE A 66 3.00 -0.33 -0.90
CA ILE A 66 2.75 0.78 0.03
C ILE A 66 3.33 2.06 -0.57
N PHE A 67 2.56 3.15 -0.51
CA PHE A 67 3.06 4.49 -0.76
C PHE A 67 2.56 5.47 0.32
N ALA A 68 3.25 6.60 0.46
CA ALA A 68 2.73 7.75 1.19
C ALA A 68 2.34 8.85 0.20
N ASP A 69 1.15 9.42 0.33
CA ASP A 69 0.74 10.59 -0.45
C ASP A 69 1.57 11.84 -0.06
N PRO A 70 1.45 12.97 -0.79
CA PRO A 70 2.21 14.18 -0.50
C PRO A 70 2.00 14.76 0.91
N ASP A 71 0.90 14.43 1.57
CA ASP A 71 0.60 14.84 2.95
C ASP A 71 1.18 13.88 4.00
N GLY A 72 1.75 12.75 3.56
CA GLY A 72 2.40 11.76 4.40
C GLY A 72 1.47 10.65 4.91
N TYR A 73 0.22 10.56 4.41
CA TYR A 73 -0.68 9.47 4.77
C TYR A 73 -0.33 8.21 3.98
N ARG A 74 -0.29 7.07 4.67
CA ARG A 74 0.03 5.77 4.06
C ARG A 74 -1.19 5.17 3.37
N TRP A 75 -0.92 4.61 2.20
CA TRP A 75 -1.85 3.85 1.38
C TRP A 75 -1.27 2.48 1.07
N GLY A 76 -2.07 1.45 1.31
CA GLY A 76 -1.82 0.08 0.89
C GLY A 76 -2.52 -0.24 -0.41
N VAL A 77 -1.86 -0.94 -1.32
CA VAL A 77 -2.47 -1.45 -2.56
C VAL A 77 -2.36 -2.95 -2.58
N LYS A 78 -3.50 -3.63 -2.65
CA LYS A 78 -3.63 -5.10 -2.72
C LYS A 78 -4.12 -5.48 -4.11
N THR A 79 -3.53 -6.54 -4.67
CA THR A 79 -3.98 -7.17 -5.91
C THR A 79 -3.77 -8.67 -5.81
N PRO A 80 -4.44 -9.53 -6.59
CA PRO A 80 -4.08 -10.95 -6.67
C PRO A 80 -2.59 -11.15 -7.00
N THR A 81 -1.97 -12.21 -6.47
CA THR A 81 -0.62 -12.61 -6.90
C THR A 81 -0.62 -12.94 -8.39
N SER A 82 0.56 -12.98 -9.01
CA SER A 82 0.72 -13.30 -10.44
C SER A 82 0.35 -14.76 -10.79
N GLY A 83 -0.05 -15.56 -9.81
CA GLY A 83 -0.30 -17.00 -9.93
C GLY A 83 0.94 -17.84 -9.64
N GLU A 84 0.73 -18.94 -8.92
CA GLU A 84 1.30 -20.25 -9.30
C GLU A 84 0.51 -20.80 -10.49
#